data_AF-A0AAU9MBG1-F1
#
_entry.id   AF-A0AAU9MBG1-F1
#
_cell.length_a   1.000
_cell.length_b   1.000
_cell.length_c   1.000
_cell.angle_alpha   90.00
_cell.angle_beta   90.00
_cell.angle_gamma   90.00
#
_symmetry.space_group_name_H-M   'P 1'
#
loop_
_entity.id
_entity.type
_entity.pdbx_description
1 polymer ?
#
loop_
_entity_poly.entity_id
_entity_poly.type
_entity_poly.pdbx_seq_one_letter_code
_entity_poly.pdbx_strand_id
1 'polypeptide(L)'
;MGREQPSQSQSQMSYTVEQLVAVNPYNPDILPDLENYVNEQVSSQTYSLEANLCLLRLYQFEPERMSTQIVARILIKALMAMPAPDFSLCLFLIPERVQMDEQFKTLIVLSHYLETAKFRQFCDEAAKNRHILDVVPGFEQAIQKYAVNVLSLTYQKVPRTVIAEATNIEGVSLDKFIEHHVANSGWVVTKGQGKGQLVSLPSNEFNHPDLKRSTADSIPLEHITRIFPVLG
;
A
#
# COMPACT_ATOMS: atom_id res chain seq x y z
N MET A 1 63.75 21.68 6.82
CA MET A 1 62.72 21.48 7.85
C MET A 1 61.36 21.60 7.17
N GLY A 2 60.84 20.47 6.67
CA GLY A 2 59.50 20.40 6.09
C GLY A 2 58.46 20.34 7.21
N ARG A 3 57.44 21.20 7.13
CA ARG A 3 56.26 21.12 8.01
C ARG A 3 55.38 19.98 7.51
N GLU A 4 55.28 18.93 8.31
CA GLU A 4 54.27 17.89 8.14
C GLU A 4 52.90 18.49 8.50
N GLN A 5 51.97 18.51 7.53
CA GLN A 5 50.56 18.74 7.80
C GLN A 5 49.94 17.40 8.23
N PRO A 6 49.21 17.33 9.35
CA PRO A 6 48.49 16.12 9.70
C PRO A 6 47.31 15.96 8.73
N SER A 7 47.38 14.90 7.94
CA SER A 7 46.27 14.38 7.13
C SER A 7 45.08 14.08 8.04
N GLN A 8 44.08 14.97 8.04
CA GLN A 8 42.77 14.69 8.60
C GLN A 8 42.08 13.66 7.69
N SER A 9 42.16 12.40 8.12
CA SER A 9 41.31 11.32 7.62
C SER A 9 39.86 11.69 7.94
N GLN A 10 39.15 12.31 7.00
CA GLN A 10 37.70 12.47 7.07
C GLN A 10 37.10 11.07 6.98
N SER A 11 36.78 10.50 8.12
CA SER A 11 35.87 9.36 8.21
C SER A 11 34.53 9.81 7.63
N GLN A 12 34.24 9.43 6.38
CA GLN A 12 32.89 9.54 5.81
C GLN A 12 31.96 8.67 6.67
N MET A 13 31.27 9.30 7.62
CA MET A 13 30.12 8.69 8.27
C MET A 13 29.04 8.54 7.20
N SER A 14 28.78 7.31 6.74
CA SER A 14 27.62 7.02 5.90
C SER A 14 26.38 7.06 6.79
N TYR A 15 25.68 8.20 6.76
CA TYR A 15 24.36 8.32 7.40
C TYR A 15 23.32 7.56 6.57
N THR A 16 22.34 6.95 7.24
CA THR A 16 21.21 6.34 6.52
C THR A 16 20.29 7.45 5.98
N VAL A 17 19.55 7.17 4.92
CA VAL A 17 18.68 8.17 4.28
C VAL A 17 17.59 8.66 5.25
N GLU A 18 17.09 7.80 6.12
CA GLU A 18 16.14 8.17 7.18
C GLU A 18 16.77 9.15 8.19
N GLN A 19 18.06 8.98 8.50
CA GLN A 19 18.77 9.92 9.37
C GLN A 19 18.99 11.27 8.68
N LEU A 20 19.29 11.27 7.38
CA LEU A 20 19.43 12.51 6.60
C LEU A 20 18.10 13.28 6.56
N VAL A 21 16.98 12.60 6.35
CA VAL A 21 15.64 13.19 6.40
C VAL A 21 15.33 13.74 7.78
N ALA A 22 15.69 13.04 8.86
CA ALA A 22 15.44 13.49 10.22
C ALA A 22 16.27 14.74 10.61
N VAL A 23 17.48 14.88 10.08
CA VAL A 23 18.39 16.00 10.40
C VAL A 23 17.99 17.26 9.64
N ASN A 24 17.74 17.17 8.33
CA ASN A 24 17.30 18.32 7.53
C ASN A 24 16.48 17.87 6.30
N PRO A 25 15.15 17.78 6.42
CA PRO A 25 14.29 17.27 5.35
C PRO A 25 14.17 18.21 4.13
N TYR A 26 14.68 19.45 4.22
CA TYR A 26 14.62 20.44 3.15
C TYR A 26 15.96 20.68 2.46
N ASN A 27 16.99 19.89 2.76
CA ASN A 27 18.29 20.02 2.12
C ASN A 27 18.23 19.47 0.68
N PRO A 28 18.40 20.29 -0.38
CA PRO A 28 18.35 19.82 -1.76
C PRO A 28 19.53 18.90 -2.15
N ASP A 29 20.59 18.88 -1.35
CA ASP A 29 21.75 18.02 -1.57
C ASP A 29 21.46 16.54 -1.32
N ILE A 30 20.43 16.21 -0.52
CA ILE A 30 20.05 14.82 -0.21
C ILE A 30 19.18 14.18 -1.30
N LEU A 31 18.76 14.96 -2.31
CA LEU A 31 17.86 14.50 -3.36
C LEU A 31 18.42 13.28 -4.13
N PRO A 32 19.71 13.23 -4.55
CA PRO A 32 20.26 12.06 -5.21
C PRO A 32 20.26 10.81 -4.31
N ASP A 33 20.49 10.98 -3.00
CA ASP A 33 20.45 9.88 -2.03
C ASP A 33 19.03 9.33 -1.89
N LEU A 34 18.03 10.21 -1.84
CA LEU A 34 16.62 9.82 -1.81
C LEU A 34 16.17 9.10 -3.09
N GLU A 35 16.59 9.58 -4.26
CA GLU A 35 16.29 8.90 -5.54
C GLU A 35 16.90 7.49 -5.58
N ASN A 36 18.16 7.36 -5.14
CA ASN A 36 18.83 6.06 -5.03
C ASN A 36 18.13 5.15 -4.02
N TYR A 37 17.66 5.70 -2.91
CA TYR A 37 16.91 4.96 -1.91
C TYR A 37 15.56 4.46 -2.42
N VAL A 38 14.86 5.20 -3.30
CA VAL A 38 13.67 4.67 -3.99
C VAL A 38 14.03 3.48 -4.88
N ASN A 39 15.17 3.54 -5.58
CA ASN A 39 15.62 2.42 -6.41
C ASN A 39 16.00 1.20 -5.55
N GLU A 40 16.63 1.43 -4.41
CA GLU A 40 16.93 0.39 -3.44
C GLU A 40 15.65 -0.22 -2.87
N GLN A 41 14.63 0.59 -2.56
CA GLN A 41 13.32 0.07 -2.13
C GLN A 41 12.73 -0.86 -3.18
N VAL A 42 12.85 -0.53 -4.47
CA VAL A 42 12.40 -1.40 -5.57
C VAL A 42 13.18 -2.71 -5.62
N SER A 43 14.51 -2.68 -5.57
CA SER A 43 15.34 -3.89 -5.65
C SER A 43 15.24 -4.78 -4.41
N SER A 44 15.21 -4.17 -3.22
CA SER A 44 15.21 -4.85 -1.92
C SER A 44 13.80 -5.19 -1.43
N GLN A 45 12.77 -4.81 -2.21
CA GLN A 45 11.35 -4.97 -1.86
C GLN A 45 10.96 -4.35 -0.51
N THR A 46 11.67 -3.31 -0.06
CA THR A 46 11.33 -2.52 1.13
C THR A 46 10.41 -1.35 0.75
N TYR A 47 9.89 -0.66 1.77
CA TYR A 47 9.00 0.48 1.59
C TYR A 47 9.11 1.47 2.75
N SER A 48 9.32 2.74 2.44
CA SER A 48 9.35 3.86 3.39
C SER A 48 8.58 5.05 2.84
N LEU A 49 7.34 5.23 3.33
CA LEU A 49 6.48 6.34 2.92
C LEU A 49 7.10 7.70 3.25
N GLU A 50 7.72 7.85 4.43
CA GLU A 50 8.27 9.12 4.89
C GLU A 50 9.37 9.64 3.96
N ALA A 51 10.31 8.78 3.57
CA ALA A 51 11.36 9.12 2.60
C ALA A 51 10.77 9.48 1.23
N ASN A 52 9.74 8.75 0.78
CA ASN A 52 9.08 9.00 -0.49
C ASN A 52 8.35 10.36 -0.50
N LEU A 53 7.62 10.70 0.58
CA LEU A 53 6.96 12.00 0.73
C LEU A 53 7.97 13.14 0.82
N CYS A 54 9.09 12.94 1.52
CA CYS A 54 10.19 13.90 1.58
C CYS A 54 10.73 14.21 0.18
N LEU A 55 11.03 13.18 -0.61
CA LEU A 55 11.51 13.34 -1.98
C LEU A 55 10.50 14.07 -2.87
N LEU A 56 9.23 13.66 -2.84
CA LEU A 56 8.18 14.32 -3.62
C LEU A 56 8.03 15.79 -3.23
N ARG A 57 8.17 16.12 -1.95
CA ARG A 57 8.14 17.50 -1.46
C ARG A 57 9.36 18.29 -1.92
N LEU A 58 10.56 17.71 -1.93
CA LEU A 58 11.75 18.36 -2.49
C LEU A 58 11.59 18.67 -3.98
N TYR A 59 10.98 17.78 -4.76
CA TYR A 59 10.67 18.06 -6.16
C TYR A 59 9.66 19.21 -6.36
N GLN A 60 8.84 19.55 -5.36
CA GLN A 60 8.00 20.75 -5.43
C GLN A 60 8.81 22.05 -5.34
N PHE A 61 9.91 22.04 -4.59
CA PHE A 61 10.82 23.17 -4.50
C PHE A 61 11.74 23.27 -5.72
N GLU A 62 12.14 22.13 -6.29
CA GLU A 62 13.04 22.05 -7.44
C GLU A 62 12.43 21.23 -8.60
N PRO A 63 11.44 21.77 -9.32
CA PRO A 63 10.70 21.03 -10.35
C PRO A 63 11.57 20.63 -11.55
N GLU A 64 12.68 21.33 -11.80
CA GLU A 64 13.61 21.01 -12.89
C GLU A 64 14.38 19.71 -12.67
N ARG A 65 14.54 19.28 -11.41
CA ARG A 65 15.22 18.03 -11.04
C ARG A 65 14.28 16.83 -10.91
N MET A 66 12.98 17.04 -11.11
CA MET A 66 11.98 15.98 -10.94
C MET A 66 12.14 14.86 -11.97
N SER A 67 12.44 13.66 -11.50
CA SER A 67 12.46 12.45 -12.33
C SER A 67 11.09 11.77 -12.37
N THR A 68 10.44 11.78 -13.54
CA THR A 68 9.13 11.10 -13.74
C THR A 68 9.20 9.59 -13.48
N GLN A 69 10.34 8.95 -13.76
CA GLN A 69 10.55 7.53 -13.50
C GLN A 69 10.54 7.21 -11.99
N ILE A 70 11.16 8.07 -11.18
CA ILE A 70 11.19 7.90 -9.72
C ILE A 70 9.79 8.14 -9.14
N VAL A 71 9.09 9.17 -9.62
CA VAL A 71 7.70 9.44 -9.21
C VAL A 71 6.78 8.26 -9.53
N ALA A 72 6.91 7.66 -10.72
CA ALA A 72 6.15 6.46 -11.09
C ALA A 72 6.43 5.27 -10.15
N ARG A 73 7.71 5.02 -9.82
CA ARG A 73 8.10 3.96 -8.86
C ARG A 73 7.49 4.18 -7.47
N ILE A 74 7.48 5.42 -6.98
CA ILE A 74 6.86 5.78 -5.70
C ILE A 74 5.36 5.48 -5.72
N LEU A 75 4.65 5.90 -6.77
CA LEU A 75 3.22 5.68 -6.89
C LEU A 75 2.87 4.19 -7.00
N ILE A 76 3.63 3.41 -7.77
CA ILE A 76 3.44 1.95 -7.85
C ILE A 76 3.67 1.30 -6.48
N LYS A 77 4.73 1.69 -5.77
CA LYS A 77 5.00 1.22 -4.40
C LYS A 77 3.87 1.60 -3.43
N ALA A 78 3.30 2.79 -3.56
CA ALA A 78 2.17 3.22 -2.76
C ALA A 78 0.90 2.41 -3.06
N LEU A 79 0.64 2.04 -4.33
CA LEU A 79 -0.45 1.10 -4.68
C LEU A 79 -0.25 -0.27 -4.04
N MET A 80 1.00 -0.75 -3.94
CA MET A 80 1.34 -2.02 -3.29
C MET A 80 1.16 -1.99 -1.77
N ALA A 81 1.12 -0.79 -1.15
CA ALA A 81 0.95 -0.59 0.29
C ALA A 81 -0.53 -0.49 0.72
N MET A 82 -1.48 -0.69 -0.20
CA MET A 82 -2.92 -0.73 0.12
C MET A 82 -3.20 -1.76 1.24
N PRO A 83 -4.08 -1.45 2.21
CA PRO A 83 -5.12 -0.41 2.20
C PRO A 83 -4.71 0.99 2.68
N ALA A 84 -3.42 1.25 2.94
CA ALA A 84 -2.98 2.56 3.41
C ALA A 84 -3.26 3.65 2.34
N PRO A 85 -3.64 4.89 2.74
CA PRO A 85 -4.00 5.98 1.80
C PRO A 85 -2.78 6.63 1.12
N ASP A 86 -1.65 5.93 1.07
CA ASP A 86 -0.34 6.43 0.66
C ASP A 86 -0.34 6.95 -0.78
N PHE A 87 -1.10 6.29 -1.67
CA PHE A 87 -1.19 6.70 -3.07
C PHE A 87 -1.75 8.12 -3.20
N SER A 88 -2.86 8.40 -2.50
CA SER A 88 -3.49 9.72 -2.49
C SER A 88 -2.55 10.78 -1.89
N LEU A 89 -1.86 10.45 -0.79
CA LEU A 89 -0.88 11.37 -0.17
C LEU A 89 0.25 11.74 -1.14
N CYS A 90 0.82 10.74 -1.83
CA CYS A 90 1.85 10.96 -2.84
C CYS A 90 1.32 11.78 -4.03
N LEU A 91 0.11 11.49 -4.50
CA LEU A 91 -0.50 12.17 -5.64
C LEU A 91 -0.68 13.68 -5.37
N PHE A 92 -1.09 14.08 -4.16
CA PHE A 92 -1.25 15.49 -3.81
C PHE A 92 0.06 16.28 -3.82
N LEU A 93 1.22 15.61 -3.74
CA LEU A 93 2.52 16.26 -3.82
C LEU A 93 3.02 16.41 -5.27
N ILE A 94 2.41 15.74 -6.23
CA ILE A 94 2.83 15.76 -7.64
C ILE A 94 2.11 16.91 -8.38
N PRO A 95 2.81 17.76 -9.14
CA PRO A 95 2.17 18.83 -9.91
C PRO A 95 1.18 18.30 -10.96
N GLU A 96 0.07 19.00 -11.15
CA GLU A 96 -1.01 18.61 -12.08
C GLU A 96 -0.50 18.35 -13.51
N ARG A 97 0.44 19.18 -14.00
CA ARG A 97 1.05 18.98 -15.33
C ARG A 97 1.65 17.59 -15.52
N VAL A 98 2.23 17.02 -14.46
CA VAL A 98 2.86 15.70 -14.48
C VAL A 98 1.78 14.63 -14.39
N GLN A 99 0.76 14.84 -13.55
CA GLN A 99 -0.39 13.92 -13.45
C GLN A 99 -1.15 13.76 -14.78
N MET A 100 -1.05 14.73 -15.69
CA MET A 100 -1.67 14.67 -17.01
C MET A 100 -0.95 13.73 -18.01
N ASP A 101 0.26 13.26 -17.72
CA ASP A 101 0.89 12.24 -18.57
C ASP A 101 0.12 10.92 -18.48
N GLU A 102 0.05 10.20 -19.61
CA GLU A 102 -0.71 8.95 -19.74
C GLU A 102 -0.31 7.90 -18.70
N GLN A 103 0.98 7.81 -18.36
CA GLN A 103 1.45 6.87 -17.34
C GLN A 103 0.82 7.12 -15.96
N PHE A 104 0.66 8.38 -15.57
CA PHE A 104 0.13 8.74 -14.25
C PHE A 104 -1.39 8.68 -14.25
N LYS A 105 -2.05 9.07 -15.35
CA LYS A 105 -3.50 8.85 -15.53
C LYS A 105 -3.86 7.38 -15.36
N THR A 106 -3.10 6.47 -15.96
CA THR A 106 -3.30 5.03 -15.80
C THR A 106 -3.16 4.61 -14.34
N LEU A 107 -2.11 5.04 -13.63
CA LEU A 107 -1.92 4.72 -12.21
C LEU A 107 -3.07 5.25 -11.34
N ILE A 108 -3.59 6.45 -11.62
CA ILE A 108 -4.73 7.04 -10.92
C ILE A 108 -6.00 6.21 -11.16
N VAL A 109 -6.26 5.78 -12.40
CA VAL A 109 -7.39 4.92 -12.74
C VAL A 109 -7.27 3.56 -12.03
N LEU A 110 -6.08 2.97 -12.00
CA LEU A 110 -5.82 1.72 -11.29
C LEU A 110 -6.05 1.87 -9.77
N SER A 111 -5.59 2.96 -9.17
CA SER A 111 -5.88 3.30 -7.76
C SER A 111 -7.38 3.32 -7.49
N HIS A 112 -8.14 4.04 -8.32
CA HIS A 112 -9.59 4.16 -8.18
C HIS A 112 -10.30 2.80 -8.24
N TYR A 113 -9.88 1.90 -9.14
CA TYR A 113 -10.45 0.55 -9.21
C TYR A 113 -10.14 -0.28 -7.96
N LEU A 114 -8.95 -0.14 -7.36
CA LEU A 114 -8.59 -0.82 -6.13
C LEU A 114 -9.33 -0.27 -4.91
N GLU A 115 -9.51 1.04 -4.82
CA GLU A 115 -10.30 1.69 -3.76
C GLU A 115 -11.78 1.33 -3.83
N THR A 116 -12.33 1.20 -5.04
CA THR A 116 -13.73 0.79 -5.27
C THR A 116 -13.91 -0.73 -5.35
N ALA A 117 -12.87 -1.51 -5.08
CA ALA A 117 -12.84 -2.98 -5.14
C ALA A 117 -13.33 -3.58 -6.48
N LYS A 118 -13.16 -2.85 -7.59
CA LYS A 118 -13.49 -3.30 -8.95
C LYS A 118 -12.32 -4.07 -9.57
N PHE A 119 -12.00 -5.22 -8.97
CA PHE A 119 -10.81 -6.01 -9.33
C PHE A 119 -10.78 -6.44 -10.80
N ARG A 120 -11.93 -6.78 -11.41
CA ARG A 120 -11.96 -7.17 -12.82
C ARG A 120 -11.50 -6.06 -13.76
N GLN A 121 -12.03 -4.86 -13.56
CA GLN A 121 -11.65 -3.68 -14.33
C GLN A 121 -10.19 -3.32 -14.11
N PHE A 122 -9.72 -3.44 -12.86
CA PHE A 122 -8.31 -3.30 -12.53
C PHE A 122 -7.44 -4.29 -13.32
N CYS A 123 -7.77 -5.58 -13.33
CA CYS A 123 -6.98 -6.61 -14.00
C CYS A 123 -6.94 -6.41 -15.52
N ASP A 124 -8.08 -6.06 -16.13
CA ASP A 124 -8.16 -5.78 -17.57
C ASP A 124 -7.30 -4.55 -17.94
N GLU A 125 -7.29 -3.51 -17.11
CA GLU A 125 -6.50 -2.30 -17.37
C GLU A 125 -5.01 -2.47 -17.05
N ALA A 126 -4.68 -3.22 -15.99
CA ALA A 126 -3.31 -3.58 -15.65
C ALA A 126 -2.68 -4.47 -16.74
N ALA A 127 -3.45 -5.37 -17.34
CA ALA A 127 -2.98 -6.23 -18.43
C ALA A 127 -2.57 -5.44 -19.69
N LYS A 128 -3.24 -4.32 -19.99
CA LYS A 128 -2.88 -3.42 -21.11
C LYS A 128 -1.61 -2.61 -20.82
N ASN A 129 -1.38 -2.27 -19.56
CA ASN A 129 -0.36 -1.33 -19.13
C ASN A 129 0.82 -2.00 -18.38
N ARG A 130 1.10 -3.28 -18.66
CA ARG A 130 2.17 -4.06 -18.00
C ARG A 130 3.53 -3.38 -18.04
N HIS A 131 3.86 -2.69 -19.13
CA HIS A 131 5.13 -1.97 -19.28
C HIS A 131 5.38 -0.89 -18.19
N ILE A 132 4.33 -0.34 -17.59
CA ILE A 132 4.42 0.62 -16.48
C ILE A 132 4.60 -0.11 -15.14
N LEU A 133 3.90 -1.22 -14.96
CA LEU A 133 3.77 -1.94 -13.69
C LEU A 133 4.94 -2.89 -13.44
N ASP A 134 5.47 -3.53 -14.49
CA ASP A 134 6.54 -4.54 -14.41
C ASP A 134 7.90 -3.93 -13.98
N VAL A 135 7.98 -2.60 -13.86
CA VAL A 135 9.15 -1.87 -13.33
C VAL A 135 9.39 -2.19 -11.84
N VAL A 136 8.34 -2.53 -11.09
CA VAL A 136 8.45 -2.84 -9.65
C VAL A 136 8.13 -4.32 -9.41
N PRO A 137 9.10 -5.12 -8.93
CA PRO A 137 8.87 -6.54 -8.69
C PRO A 137 7.93 -6.75 -7.50
N GLY A 138 7.07 -7.76 -7.59
CA GLY A 138 6.14 -8.10 -6.52
C GLY A 138 4.77 -7.42 -6.59
N PHE A 139 4.51 -6.61 -7.63
CA PHE A 139 3.28 -5.83 -7.76
C PHE A 139 2.02 -6.72 -7.73
N GLU A 140 1.98 -7.77 -8.56
CA GLU A 140 0.82 -8.67 -8.64
C GLU A 140 0.54 -9.36 -7.31
N GLN A 141 1.57 -9.83 -6.60
CA GLN A 141 1.42 -10.47 -5.29
C GLN A 141 0.89 -9.49 -4.22
N ALA A 142 1.33 -8.23 -4.25
CA ALA A 142 0.83 -7.20 -3.34
C ALA A 142 -0.65 -6.91 -3.57
N ILE A 143 -1.08 -6.80 -4.83
CA ILE A 143 -2.49 -6.59 -5.16
C ILE A 143 -3.35 -7.81 -4.81
N GLN A 144 -2.87 -9.02 -5.07
CA GLN A 144 -3.56 -10.25 -4.64
C GLN A 144 -3.74 -10.31 -3.12
N LYS A 145 -2.71 -9.94 -2.35
CA LYS A 145 -2.79 -9.84 -0.89
C LYS A 145 -3.84 -8.83 -0.44
N TYR A 146 -3.89 -7.67 -1.09
CA TYR A 146 -4.92 -6.66 -0.82
C TYR A 146 -6.33 -7.17 -1.16
N ALA A 147 -6.52 -7.81 -2.33
CA ALA A 147 -7.79 -8.40 -2.72
C ALA A 147 -8.29 -9.45 -1.72
N VAL A 148 -7.39 -10.33 -1.27
CA VAL A 148 -7.67 -11.31 -0.21
C VAL A 148 -8.09 -10.61 1.09
N ASN A 149 -7.39 -9.55 1.50
CA ASN A 149 -7.75 -8.77 2.68
C ASN A 149 -9.18 -8.19 2.55
N VAL A 150 -9.51 -7.56 1.44
CA VAL A 150 -10.85 -7.00 1.18
C VAL A 150 -11.93 -8.09 1.23
N LEU A 151 -11.70 -9.25 0.60
CA LEU A 151 -12.65 -10.36 0.64
C LEU A 151 -12.85 -10.90 2.06
N SER A 152 -11.77 -10.98 2.83
CA SER A 152 -11.80 -11.43 4.24
C SER A 152 -12.62 -10.51 5.14
N LEU A 153 -12.63 -9.22 4.85
CA LEU A 153 -13.41 -8.22 5.60
C LEU A 153 -14.89 -8.20 5.20
N THR A 154 -15.20 -8.52 3.94
CA THR A 154 -16.54 -8.31 3.35
C THR A 154 -17.39 -9.57 3.24
N TYR A 155 -16.78 -10.75 3.21
CA TYR A 155 -17.49 -12.02 3.02
C TYR A 155 -17.21 -13.04 4.14
N GLN A 156 -18.24 -13.80 4.51
CA GLN A 156 -18.09 -15.02 5.29
C GLN A 156 -17.89 -16.25 4.40
N LYS A 157 -18.59 -16.29 3.26
CA LYS A 157 -18.53 -17.37 2.27
C LYS A 157 -18.42 -16.76 0.87
N VAL A 158 -17.36 -17.11 0.14
CA VAL A 158 -17.06 -16.56 -1.18
C VAL A 158 -17.12 -17.66 -2.23
N PRO A 159 -17.82 -17.45 -3.36
CA PRO A 159 -17.73 -18.33 -4.51
C PRO A 159 -16.33 -18.36 -5.10
N ARG A 160 -15.87 -19.54 -5.55
CA ARG A 160 -14.58 -19.69 -6.24
C ARG A 160 -14.39 -18.68 -7.38
N THR A 161 -15.46 -18.38 -8.12
CA THR A 161 -15.43 -17.44 -9.26
C THR A 161 -15.04 -16.03 -8.84
N VAL A 162 -15.52 -15.57 -7.68
CA VAL A 162 -15.22 -14.22 -7.16
C VAL A 162 -13.76 -14.15 -6.71
N ILE A 163 -13.22 -15.21 -6.11
CA ILE A 163 -11.80 -15.27 -5.76
C ILE A 163 -10.95 -15.24 -7.03
N ALA A 164 -11.31 -16.03 -8.05
CA ALA A 164 -10.61 -16.07 -9.32
C ALA A 164 -10.56 -14.69 -10.00
N GLU A 165 -11.69 -14.00 -10.01
CA GLU A 165 -11.84 -12.66 -10.57
C GLU A 165 -11.05 -11.61 -9.78
N ALA A 166 -11.03 -11.70 -8.45
CA ALA A 166 -10.35 -10.75 -7.59
C ALA A 166 -8.82 -10.89 -7.61
N THR A 167 -8.31 -12.13 -7.70
CA THR A 167 -6.87 -12.41 -7.71
C THR A 167 -6.28 -12.54 -9.12
N ASN A 168 -7.14 -12.60 -10.15
CA ASN A 168 -6.79 -12.87 -11.54
C ASN A 168 -6.07 -14.22 -11.74
N ILE A 169 -6.41 -15.22 -10.93
CA ILE A 169 -5.83 -16.57 -10.99
C ILE A 169 -6.91 -17.55 -11.44
N GLU A 170 -6.60 -18.34 -12.47
CA GLU A 170 -7.51 -19.35 -13.02
C GLU A 170 -6.93 -20.77 -12.96
N GLY A 171 -7.80 -21.76 -13.15
CA GLY A 171 -7.43 -23.18 -13.27
C GLY A 171 -6.77 -23.78 -12.01
N VAL A 172 -5.74 -24.59 -12.23
CA VAL A 172 -5.01 -25.35 -11.19
C VAL A 172 -4.21 -24.44 -10.25
N SER A 173 -3.80 -23.27 -10.73
CA SER A 173 -3.11 -22.28 -9.90
C SER A 173 -4.03 -21.71 -8.82
N LEU A 174 -5.33 -21.59 -9.12
CA LEU A 174 -6.32 -21.16 -8.14
C LEU A 174 -6.56 -22.22 -7.07
N ASP A 175 -6.51 -23.51 -7.43
CA ASP A 175 -6.60 -24.60 -6.45
C ASP A 175 -5.45 -24.52 -5.45
N LYS A 176 -4.22 -24.40 -5.94
CA LYS A 176 -3.01 -24.24 -5.10
C LYS A 176 -3.08 -22.99 -4.23
N PHE A 177 -3.60 -21.89 -4.77
CA PHE A 177 -3.78 -20.64 -4.02
C PHE A 177 -4.76 -20.81 -2.86
N ILE A 178 -5.91 -21.45 -3.12
CA ILE A 178 -6.91 -21.75 -2.08
C ILE A 178 -6.31 -22.70 -1.04
N GLU A 179 -5.61 -23.77 -1.46
CA GLU A 179 -4.94 -24.71 -0.55
C GLU A 179 -3.92 -24.03 0.36
N HIS A 180 -3.13 -23.09 -0.18
CA HIS A 180 -2.19 -22.30 0.60
C HIS A 180 -2.90 -21.47 1.69
N HIS A 181 -4.02 -20.82 1.35
CA HIS A 181 -4.80 -20.05 2.33
C HIS A 181 -5.60 -20.91 3.31
N VAL A 182 -5.97 -22.14 2.93
CA VAL A 182 -6.55 -23.13 3.85
C VAL A 182 -5.51 -23.50 4.91
N ALA A 183 -4.25 -23.73 4.51
CA ALA A 183 -3.17 -24.07 5.44
C ALA A 183 -2.73 -22.91 6.34
N ASN A 184 -2.69 -21.68 5.80
CA ASN A 184 -2.04 -20.54 6.47
C ASN A 184 -3.00 -19.46 6.98
N SER A 185 -4.24 -19.40 6.45
CA SER A 185 -5.18 -18.31 6.69
C SER A 185 -6.55 -18.79 7.19
N GLY A 186 -6.69 -20.07 7.54
CA GLY A 186 -7.90 -20.63 8.15
C GLY A 186 -9.10 -20.70 7.22
N TRP A 187 -8.90 -20.70 5.90
CA TRP A 187 -9.98 -20.86 4.94
C TRP A 187 -10.55 -22.27 4.98
N VAL A 188 -11.86 -22.43 4.77
CA VAL A 188 -12.52 -23.73 4.76
C VAL A 188 -13.30 -23.92 3.47
N VAL A 189 -12.89 -24.88 2.65
CA VAL A 189 -13.59 -25.22 1.41
C VAL A 189 -14.86 -25.99 1.75
N THR A 190 -16.01 -25.39 1.45
CA THR A 190 -17.33 -26.01 1.61
C THR A 190 -17.88 -26.40 0.23
N LYS A 191 -18.29 -27.67 0.08
CA LYS A 191 -19.04 -28.09 -1.11
C LYS A 191 -20.47 -27.55 -0.98
N GLY A 192 -20.83 -26.57 -1.81
CA GLY A 192 -22.20 -26.10 -1.89
C GLY A 192 -23.13 -27.24 -2.32
N GLN A 193 -24.38 -27.21 -1.89
CA GLN A 193 -25.40 -28.19 -2.32
C GLN A 193 -25.76 -28.08 -3.82
N GLY A 194 -25.26 -27.05 -4.52
CA GLY A 194 -25.22 -26.95 -5.98
C GLY A 194 -23.76 -26.95 -6.48
N LYS A 195 -23.57 -27.17 -7.79
CA LYS A 195 -22.29 -27.38 -8.52
C LYS A 195 -21.15 -26.35 -8.31
N GLY A 196 -21.27 -25.38 -7.41
CA GLY A 196 -20.25 -24.38 -7.09
C GLY A 196 -19.49 -24.68 -5.79
N GLN A 197 -18.16 -24.68 -5.88
CA GLN A 197 -17.27 -24.70 -4.71
C GLN A 197 -17.32 -23.35 -3.99
N LEU A 198 -17.65 -23.36 -2.70
CA LEU A 198 -17.67 -22.18 -1.84
C LEU A 198 -16.48 -22.23 -0.87
N VAL A 199 -15.87 -21.10 -0.59
CA VAL A 199 -14.79 -20.97 0.39
C VAL A 199 -15.29 -20.14 1.55
N SER A 200 -15.31 -20.71 2.76
CA SER A 200 -15.62 -19.98 3.99
C SER A 200 -14.36 -19.31 4.50
N LEU A 201 -14.46 -18.01 4.79
CA LEU A 201 -13.39 -17.20 5.36
C LEU A 201 -13.54 -17.14 6.89
N PRO A 202 -12.45 -16.95 7.66
CA PRO A 202 -12.51 -16.79 9.11
C PRO A 202 -13.40 -15.62 9.52
N SER A 203 -14.21 -15.81 10.56
CA SER A 203 -15.06 -14.73 11.09
C SER A 203 -14.23 -13.64 11.78
N ASN A 204 -14.56 -12.38 11.51
CA ASN A 204 -13.99 -11.20 12.13
C ASN A 204 -15.11 -10.17 12.43
N GLU A 205 -14.76 -9.08 13.11
CA GLU A 205 -15.70 -8.01 13.51
C GLU A 205 -16.39 -7.31 12.33
N PHE A 206 -15.82 -7.41 11.13
CA PHE A 206 -16.32 -6.77 9.92
C PHE A 206 -17.24 -7.69 9.10
N ASN A 207 -16.94 -8.99 9.07
CA ASN A 207 -17.67 -9.97 8.28
C ASN A 207 -18.75 -10.71 9.09
N HIS A 208 -18.78 -10.62 10.43
CA HIS A 208 -19.79 -11.25 11.28
C HIS A 208 -20.68 -10.21 11.98
N PRO A 209 -22.01 -10.24 11.78
CA PRO A 209 -22.92 -9.22 12.30
C PRO A 209 -22.89 -9.10 13.83
N ASP A 210 -22.80 -10.22 14.55
CA ASP A 210 -22.88 -10.23 16.01
C ASP A 210 -21.57 -9.89 16.74
N LEU A 211 -20.44 -9.81 16.02
CA LEU A 211 -19.14 -9.48 16.62
C LEU A 211 -18.94 -7.97 16.77
N LYS A 212 -19.79 -7.15 16.15
CA LYS A 212 -19.83 -5.70 16.29
C LYS A 212 -20.43 -5.30 17.64
N ARG A 213 -19.73 -5.56 18.76
CA ARG A 213 -20.15 -5.06 20.07
C ARG A 213 -19.86 -3.57 20.18
N SER A 214 -20.83 -2.72 19.82
CA SER A 214 -20.89 -1.36 20.37
C SER A 214 -21.33 -1.47 21.83
N THR A 215 -20.37 -1.58 22.75
CA THR A 215 -20.62 -1.26 24.18
C THR A 215 -20.64 0.25 24.42
N ALA A 216 -20.50 1.07 23.36
CA ALA A 216 -20.37 2.53 23.44
C ALA A 216 -21.71 3.27 23.48
N ASP A 217 -22.82 2.65 23.06
CA ASP A 217 -24.14 3.32 23.09
C ASP A 217 -24.84 3.22 24.46
N SER A 218 -24.28 2.44 25.39
CA SER A 218 -24.72 2.45 26.79
C SER A 218 -23.78 3.33 27.61
N ILE A 219 -24.23 4.53 27.98
CA ILE A 219 -23.57 5.30 29.02
C ILE A 219 -23.83 4.57 30.35
N PRO A 220 -22.80 4.10 31.07
CA PRO A 220 -22.99 3.48 32.37
C PRO A 220 -23.69 4.45 33.31
N LEU A 221 -24.67 3.96 34.09
CA LEU A 221 -25.42 4.79 35.03
C LEU A 221 -24.49 5.58 35.97
N GLU A 222 -23.34 5.01 36.32
CA GLU A 222 -22.28 5.63 37.12
C GLU A 222 -21.70 6.93 36.54
N HIS A 223 -21.74 7.09 35.21
CA HIS A 223 -21.30 8.31 34.54
C HIS A 223 -22.39 9.39 34.58
N ILE A 224 -23.66 8.99 34.54
CA ILE A 224 -24.82 9.90 34.63
C ILE A 224 -25.03 10.36 36.08
N THR A 225 -24.79 9.49 37.06
CA THR A 225 -25.04 9.79 38.49
C THR A 225 -24.15 10.90 39.04
N ARG A 226 -22.99 11.16 38.43
CA ARG A 226 -22.10 12.27 38.79
C ARG A 226 -22.65 13.65 38.41
N ILE A 227 -23.63 13.70 37.50
CA ILE A 227 -24.20 14.95 36.98
C ILE A 227 -25.43 15.37 37.80
N PHE A 228 -26.17 14.41 38.39
CA PHE A 228 -27.36 14.70 39.20
C PHE A 228 -27.15 15.67 40.38
N PRO A 229 -26.02 15.68 41.11
CA PRO A 229 -25.81 16.61 42.22
C PRO A 229 -25.58 18.07 41.80
N VAL A 230 -25.25 18.33 40.52
CA VAL A 230 -24.92 19.68 40.00
C VAL A 230 -26.15 20.35 39.37
N LEU A 231 -27.20 19.57 39.08
CA LEU A 231 -28.46 20.01 38.47
C LEU A 231 -29.56 20.31 39.52
N GLY A 232 -29.21 20.32 40.81
CA GLY A 232 -30.10 20.61 41.94
C GLY A 232 -29.78 21.94 42.62
#